data_AF-A0A9X4AV56-F1
#
_entry.id   AF-A0A9X4AV56-F1
#
_cell.length_a   1.000
_cell.length_b   1.000
_cell.length_c   1.000
_cell.angle_alpha   90.00
_cell.angle_beta   90.00
_cell.angle_gamma   90.00
#
_symmetry.space_group_name_H-M   'P 1'
#
loop_
_entity.id
_entity.type
_entity.pdbx_description
1 polymer ?
#
loop_
_entity_poly.entity_id
_entity_poly.type
_entity_poly.pdbx_seq_one_letter_code
_entity_poly.pdbx_strand_id
1 'polypeptide(L)'
;MRRSLALPFPALLLLALAGCGDLDTFVPDIPGFSGPAGVVEGTLTYTGPPPCTEKGHIVGAAIVLAFDKRLLPPPSGLGTGAASLDAIPGDVLFASIRDKLVFDKDGALRCPDPSAPNITASGTWTIAPLSGGTYQFRGFYDRDGDFNPAFSISNLPTAGDVGGGAIDNAAEVLMGAAPAYTEVNIGEPDGKGNLVIPPVGVHVLGVGVTLGQVLPLERPVFYPSAVNDSVAGNTDPHKVVVPSDFEFATFPPNDASFIRITFSAGVDPTEIDAAAVTPFFLPVKDPAATLYMAVEDVNGDGLLNNEDHVVESANVPQLYPTSVFSKINAPRLANDKRIETQARPRVIMQGLTLLKNLLLTATKLPPAMPDPMNPPFQSMESEVTVAVRPAAICIDPVDTSKNGVFVLSRKTAADGTAIIADEEALKQSLAARFGRPFDIVYGCLPEGQYSMNLVYPTGQAWSVPNEAGICALAEPQTSDGKTCKAVTNSRPRLVSQDAMLIVGAPKDDAYCKANPTPSACTGL
;
A
#
# COMPACT_ATOMS: atom_id res chain seq x y z
N MET A 1 -51.73 57.54 -17.99
CA MET A 1 -50.50 57.39 -17.18
C MET A 1 -50.84 56.51 -15.98
N ARG A 2 -50.14 55.36 -15.89
CA ARG A 2 -49.78 54.55 -14.69
C ARG A 2 -50.90 53.85 -13.87
N ARG A 3 -51.22 52.64 -14.37
CA ARG A 3 -51.70 51.34 -13.79
C ARG A 3 -51.99 51.35 -12.27
N SER A 4 -53.21 51.17 -11.73
CA SER A 4 -54.23 50.10 -11.83
C SER A 4 -53.78 48.71 -11.33
N LEU A 5 -53.99 48.45 -10.03
CA LEU A 5 -54.14 47.12 -9.44
C LEU A 5 -55.62 46.97 -9.03
N ALA A 6 -56.31 45.96 -9.57
CA ALA A 6 -57.64 45.56 -9.17
C ALA A 6 -57.67 44.04 -8.93
N LEU A 7 -58.11 43.67 -7.73
CA LEU A 7 -58.67 42.38 -7.30
C LEU A 7 -60.00 42.08 -8.06
N PRO A 8 -60.78 41.00 -7.79
CA PRO A 8 -60.53 39.56 -7.51
C PRO A 8 -61.53 38.60 -8.27
N PHE A 9 -61.60 37.32 -7.83
CA PHE A 9 -62.59 36.22 -8.05
C PHE A 9 -62.35 35.19 -9.19
N PRO A 10 -62.85 33.92 -9.12
CA PRO A 10 -63.04 32.96 -8.00
C PRO A 10 -62.38 31.55 -8.21
N ALA A 11 -62.40 30.77 -7.13
CA ALA A 11 -62.55 29.31 -6.98
C ALA A 11 -62.40 28.36 -8.20
N LEU A 12 -61.53 27.36 -8.04
CA LEU A 12 -61.87 25.97 -8.38
C LEU A 12 -61.12 25.02 -7.43
N LEU A 13 -61.86 24.41 -6.52
CA LEU A 13 -61.44 23.27 -5.72
C LEU A 13 -61.71 22.01 -6.57
N LEU A 14 -60.67 21.26 -6.92
CA LEU A 14 -60.80 19.93 -7.51
C LEU A 14 -59.72 19.02 -6.90
N LEU A 15 -60.19 18.02 -6.16
CA LEU A 15 -59.38 16.89 -5.70
C LEU A 15 -58.83 16.13 -6.92
N ALA A 16 -57.55 15.77 -6.86
CA ALA A 16 -57.04 14.56 -7.49
C ALA A 16 -55.99 13.92 -6.56
N LEU A 17 -56.38 12.79 -5.96
CA LEU A 17 -55.48 11.79 -5.40
C LEU A 17 -54.66 11.17 -6.55
N ALA A 18 -53.35 11.36 -6.54
CA ALA A 18 -52.34 10.53 -7.20
C ALA A 18 -51.02 10.89 -6.50
N GLY A 19 -50.55 10.09 -5.55
CA GLY A 19 -49.79 8.87 -5.81
C GLY A 19 -48.34 9.17 -5.46
N CYS A 20 -47.81 8.58 -4.38
CA CYS A 20 -46.37 8.51 -4.14
C CYS A 20 -45.77 7.65 -5.27
N GLY A 21 -45.42 8.30 -6.38
CA GLY A 21 -44.63 7.69 -7.45
C GLY A 21 -43.16 7.80 -7.09
N ASP A 22 -42.46 6.68 -7.17
CA ASP A 22 -41.02 6.58 -7.01
C ASP A 22 -40.29 7.67 -7.82
N LEU A 23 -39.26 8.26 -7.22
CA LEU A 23 -38.33 9.12 -7.91
C LEU A 23 -37.50 8.26 -8.87
N ASP A 24 -37.94 8.17 -10.12
CA ASP A 24 -37.14 7.62 -11.21
C ASP A 24 -35.84 8.45 -11.35
N THR A 25 -34.73 7.87 -10.86
CA THR A 25 -33.33 8.12 -11.23
C THR A 25 -32.86 9.59 -11.24
N PHE A 26 -32.36 10.07 -10.10
CA PHE A 26 -31.60 11.33 -9.97
C PHE A 26 -30.08 11.11 -10.03
N VAL A 27 -29.59 10.17 -10.86
CA VAL A 27 -28.15 10.08 -11.16
C VAL A 27 -28.01 9.77 -12.66
N PRO A 28 -27.38 10.64 -13.47
CA PRO A 28 -27.08 10.32 -14.86
C PRO A 28 -26.22 9.06 -14.92
N ASP A 29 -26.47 8.20 -15.90
CA ASP A 29 -25.83 6.91 -16.05
C ASP A 29 -24.32 7.10 -16.31
N ILE A 30 -23.51 7.11 -15.25
CA ILE A 30 -22.05 7.13 -15.35
C ILE A 30 -21.65 5.66 -15.47
N PRO A 31 -21.10 5.21 -16.61
CA PRO A 31 -20.69 3.81 -16.77
C PRO A 31 -19.72 3.41 -15.64
N GLY A 32 -20.16 2.48 -14.78
CA GLY A 32 -19.40 2.02 -13.61
C GLY A 32 -19.78 2.67 -12.26
N PHE A 33 -20.66 3.68 -12.25
CA PHE A 33 -21.18 4.32 -11.03
C PHE A 33 -22.67 4.06 -10.81
N SER A 34 -23.39 3.79 -11.90
CA SER A 34 -24.80 3.38 -11.90
C SER A 34 -24.91 2.00 -12.56
N GLY A 35 -25.49 1.06 -11.83
CA GLY A 35 -25.65 -0.32 -12.27
C GLY A 35 -25.70 -1.29 -11.08
N PRO A 36 -26.01 -2.57 -11.33
CA PRO A 36 -25.99 -3.60 -10.31
C PRO A 36 -24.59 -3.70 -9.69
N ALA A 37 -24.51 -3.59 -8.37
CA ALA A 37 -23.26 -3.63 -7.62
C ALA A 37 -23.35 -4.57 -6.42
N GLY A 38 -22.18 -4.97 -5.92
CA GLY A 38 -22.05 -5.54 -4.58
C GLY A 38 -22.12 -4.45 -3.52
N VAL A 39 -22.94 -4.66 -2.50
CA VAL A 39 -23.04 -3.84 -1.29
C VAL A 39 -22.76 -4.75 -0.10
N VAL A 40 -21.90 -4.30 0.81
CA VAL A 40 -21.63 -5.02 2.06
C VAL A 40 -21.92 -4.11 3.24
N GLU A 41 -22.72 -4.62 4.17
CA GLU A 41 -23.05 -3.95 5.42
C GLU A 41 -22.61 -4.79 6.61
N GLY A 42 -22.19 -4.08 7.65
CA GLY A 42 -21.60 -4.72 8.81
C GLY A 42 -21.65 -3.88 10.06
N THR A 43 -21.09 -4.45 11.12
CA THR A 43 -20.83 -3.77 12.38
C THR A 43 -19.33 -3.71 12.60
N LEU A 44 -18.85 -2.56 13.02
CA LEU A 44 -17.48 -2.36 13.47
C LEU A 44 -17.49 -2.30 15.00
N THR A 45 -16.63 -3.09 15.64
CA THR A 45 -16.38 -3.03 17.07
C THR A 45 -14.98 -2.51 17.31
N TYR A 46 -14.87 -1.43 18.07
CA TYR A 46 -13.61 -0.85 18.52
C TYR A 46 -13.33 -1.29 19.95
N THR A 47 -12.14 -1.79 20.22
CA THR A 47 -11.64 -2.06 21.57
C THR A 47 -10.20 -1.55 21.72
N GLY A 48 -10.02 -0.39 22.32
CA GLY A 48 -8.70 0.24 22.41
C GLY A 48 -8.67 1.47 23.33
N PRO A 49 -7.58 2.25 23.31
CA PRO A 49 -7.46 3.47 24.09
C PRO A 49 -8.62 4.44 23.83
N PRO A 50 -9.05 5.27 24.79
CA PRO A 50 -10.09 6.24 24.49
C PRO A 50 -9.60 7.29 23.46
N PRO A 51 -10.50 7.81 22.60
CA PRO A 51 -10.13 8.73 21.53
C PRO A 51 -9.78 10.12 22.09
N CYS A 52 -9.06 10.91 21.29
CA CYS A 52 -8.90 12.32 21.57
C CYS A 52 -10.21 13.08 21.30
N THR A 53 -10.40 14.21 21.98
CA THR A 53 -11.51 15.13 21.72
C THR A 53 -10.99 16.52 21.43
N GLU A 54 -11.63 17.25 20.53
CA GLU A 54 -11.31 18.65 20.23
C GLU A 54 -12.60 19.39 19.88
N LYS A 55 -12.77 20.63 20.37
CA LYS A 55 -13.93 21.50 20.04
C LYS A 55 -15.30 20.83 20.25
N GLY A 56 -15.40 19.94 21.24
CA GLY A 56 -16.64 19.20 21.55
C GLY A 56 -16.90 17.99 20.65
N HIS A 57 -16.00 17.68 19.73
CA HIS A 57 -16.04 16.52 18.82
C HIS A 57 -15.04 15.45 19.24
N ILE A 58 -15.30 14.21 18.85
CA ILE A 58 -14.34 13.12 18.92
C ILE A 58 -13.47 13.15 17.65
N VAL A 59 -12.15 13.18 17.83
CA VAL A 59 -11.17 13.29 16.74
C VAL A 59 -11.09 11.98 15.97
N GLY A 60 -10.98 12.07 14.65
CA GLY A 60 -10.70 10.95 13.78
C GLY A 60 -11.92 10.14 13.34
N ALA A 61 -11.67 9.00 12.70
CA ALA A 61 -12.69 8.12 12.13
C ALA A 61 -12.22 6.67 12.07
N ALA A 62 -13.16 5.73 12.16
CA ALA A 62 -12.88 4.35 11.79
C ALA A 62 -13.00 4.19 10.28
N ILE A 63 -11.92 3.74 9.65
CA ILE A 63 -11.84 3.50 8.22
C ILE A 63 -11.96 1.98 7.98
N VAL A 64 -12.90 1.58 7.13
CA VAL A 64 -13.06 0.20 6.68
C VAL A 64 -12.67 0.13 5.21
N LEU A 65 -11.76 -0.78 4.87
CA LEU A 65 -11.16 -0.94 3.56
C LEU A 65 -11.49 -2.33 3.02
N ALA A 66 -12.07 -2.38 1.82
CA ALA A 66 -12.32 -3.62 1.10
C ALA A 66 -11.16 -3.93 0.15
N PHE A 67 -10.42 -5.00 0.40
CA PHE A 67 -9.34 -5.46 -0.46
C PHE A 67 -9.80 -6.66 -1.28
N ASP A 68 -9.64 -6.59 -2.60
CA ASP A 68 -9.83 -7.75 -3.47
C ASP A 68 -8.74 -8.79 -3.14
N LYS A 69 -9.13 -10.03 -2.85
CA LYS A 69 -8.22 -11.12 -2.51
C LYS A 69 -7.14 -11.34 -3.59
N ARG A 70 -7.44 -11.02 -4.85
CA ARG A 70 -6.50 -11.13 -5.97
C ARG A 70 -5.40 -10.06 -5.93
N LEU A 71 -5.62 -8.98 -5.17
CA LEU A 71 -4.79 -7.78 -5.07
C LEU A 71 -4.68 -7.33 -3.62
N LEU A 72 -4.41 -8.27 -2.70
CA LEU A 72 -4.11 -7.89 -1.33
C LEU A 72 -2.87 -6.98 -1.30
N PRO A 73 -2.85 -5.96 -0.43
CA PRO A 73 -1.66 -5.15 -0.27
C PRO A 73 -0.50 -6.00 0.29
N PRO A 74 0.76 -5.61 0.04
CA PRO A 74 1.89 -6.14 0.77
C PRO A 74 1.66 -6.15 2.30
N PRO A 75 2.19 -7.14 3.04
CA PRO A 75 3.06 -8.23 2.56
C PRO A 75 2.28 -9.37 1.87
N SER A 76 0.97 -9.48 2.08
CA SER A 76 0.16 -10.62 1.62
C SER A 76 -0.11 -10.66 0.10
N GLY A 77 0.26 -9.64 -0.65
CA GLY A 77 0.06 -9.58 -2.10
C GLY A 77 0.74 -8.40 -2.77
N LEU A 78 0.26 -8.01 -3.96
CA LEU A 78 0.83 -6.96 -4.83
C LEU A 78 -0.12 -5.76 -5.05
N GLY A 79 -1.20 -5.68 -4.29
CA GLY A 79 -2.17 -4.59 -4.36
C GLY A 79 -1.58 -3.27 -3.89
N THR A 80 -2.06 -2.17 -4.46
CA THR A 80 -1.62 -0.81 -4.11
C THR A 80 -2.68 0.00 -3.38
N GLY A 81 -3.84 -0.59 -3.09
CA GLY A 81 -4.94 0.10 -2.44
C GLY A 81 -6.20 -0.76 -2.32
N ALA A 82 -7.17 -0.25 -1.57
CA ALA A 82 -8.49 -0.86 -1.43
C ALA A 82 -9.33 -0.66 -2.69
N ALA A 83 -10.24 -1.59 -2.96
CA ALA A 83 -11.23 -1.49 -4.03
C ALA A 83 -12.33 -0.48 -3.71
N SER A 84 -12.70 -0.36 -2.43
CA SER A 84 -13.62 0.64 -1.90
C SER A 84 -13.38 0.81 -0.39
N LEU A 85 -13.94 1.88 0.19
CA LEU A 85 -13.82 2.19 1.61
C LEU A 85 -15.10 2.79 2.17
N ASP A 86 -15.25 2.71 3.49
CA ASP A 86 -16.22 3.47 4.28
C ASP A 86 -15.51 4.14 5.47
N ALA A 87 -16.08 5.23 5.98
CA ALA A 87 -15.55 5.97 7.11
C ALA A 87 -16.66 6.27 8.11
N ILE A 88 -16.51 5.78 9.34
CA ILE A 88 -17.40 6.04 10.47
C ILE A 88 -16.77 7.16 11.32
N PRO A 89 -17.33 8.39 11.34
CA PRO A 89 -16.79 9.46 12.15
C PRO A 89 -16.74 9.09 13.64
N GLY A 90 -15.73 9.57 14.38
CA GLY A 90 -15.60 9.30 15.81
C GLY A 90 -16.87 9.64 16.61
N ASP A 91 -17.52 10.77 16.29
CA ASP A 91 -18.79 11.18 16.92
C ASP A 91 -19.94 10.17 16.73
N VAL A 92 -19.91 9.40 15.65
CA VAL A 92 -20.88 8.33 15.35
C VAL A 92 -20.47 7.05 16.06
N LEU A 93 -19.21 6.63 15.92
CA LEU A 93 -18.71 5.38 16.49
C LEU A 93 -18.82 5.34 18.02
N PHE A 94 -18.49 6.45 18.69
CA PHE A 94 -18.46 6.54 20.15
C PHE A 94 -19.73 7.18 20.75
N ALA A 95 -20.78 7.39 19.95
CA ALA A 95 -22.01 8.04 20.38
C ALA A 95 -22.62 7.42 21.65
N SER A 96 -22.57 6.09 21.77
CA SER A 96 -23.14 5.32 22.89
C SER A 96 -22.38 5.45 24.21
N ILE A 97 -21.14 5.95 24.17
CA ILE A 97 -20.29 6.13 25.36
C ILE A 97 -19.74 7.55 25.49
N ARG A 98 -20.34 8.50 24.77
CA ARG A 98 -19.91 9.91 24.76
C ARG A 98 -19.91 10.51 26.17
N ASP A 99 -20.86 10.12 27.01
CA ASP A 99 -20.97 10.54 28.41
C ASP A 99 -19.81 10.08 29.29
N LYS A 100 -19.05 9.08 28.83
CA LYS A 100 -17.84 8.55 29.51
C LYS A 100 -16.55 9.17 29.00
N LEU A 101 -16.60 9.95 27.92
CA LEU A 101 -15.43 10.61 27.34
C LEU A 101 -15.20 11.97 28.01
N VAL A 102 -13.94 12.41 27.99
CA VAL A 102 -13.54 13.67 28.62
C VAL A 102 -13.38 14.74 27.56
N PHE A 103 -14.23 15.75 27.61
CA PHE A 103 -14.16 16.92 26.74
C PHE A 103 -13.55 18.11 27.49
N ASP A 104 -12.69 18.85 26.81
CA ASP A 104 -12.18 20.11 27.34
C ASP A 104 -13.24 21.22 27.22
N LYS A 105 -13.36 22.05 28.27
CA LYS A 105 -14.37 23.12 28.31
C LYS A 105 -14.08 24.23 27.32
N ASP A 106 -12.80 24.49 27.05
CA ASP A 106 -12.35 25.54 26.14
C ASP A 106 -12.24 25.01 24.70
N GLY A 107 -12.57 23.73 24.49
CA GLY A 107 -12.50 23.07 23.18
C GLY A 107 -11.09 22.72 22.74
N ALA A 108 -10.10 22.79 23.63
CA ALA A 108 -8.73 22.38 23.33
C ALA A 108 -8.64 20.86 23.02
N LEU A 109 -7.63 20.47 22.24
CA LEU A 109 -7.33 19.07 21.99
C LEU A 109 -6.99 18.38 23.32
N ARG A 110 -7.72 17.32 23.63
CA ARG A 110 -7.53 16.52 24.82
C ARG A 110 -7.45 15.05 24.44
N CYS A 111 -6.27 14.47 24.61
CA CYS A 111 -6.04 13.05 24.48
C CYS A 111 -5.99 12.39 25.86
N PRO A 112 -6.67 11.24 26.07
CA PRO A 112 -6.55 10.45 27.29
C PRO A 112 -5.11 9.99 27.54
N ASP A 113 -4.78 9.77 28.81
CA ASP A 113 -3.49 9.21 29.22
C ASP A 113 -3.26 7.84 28.54
N PRO A 114 -2.03 7.53 28.08
CA PRO A 114 -1.72 6.22 27.49
C PRO A 114 -2.06 5.02 28.40
N SER A 115 -2.13 5.20 29.71
CA SER A 115 -2.51 4.19 30.71
C SER A 115 -4.02 4.11 30.97
N ALA A 116 -4.83 4.93 30.31
CA ALA A 116 -6.28 4.89 30.43
C ALA A 116 -6.80 3.49 30.05
N PRO A 117 -7.79 2.96 30.78
CA PRO A 117 -8.36 1.65 30.45
C PRO A 117 -8.99 1.69 29.07
N ASN A 118 -8.86 0.57 28.34
CA ASN A 118 -9.49 0.42 27.04
C ASN A 118 -11.01 0.56 27.15
N ILE A 119 -11.60 1.16 26.13
CA ILE A 119 -13.04 1.31 25.96
C ILE A 119 -13.53 0.41 24.84
N THR A 120 -14.84 0.16 24.81
CA THR A 120 -15.47 -0.54 23.70
C THR A 120 -16.61 0.29 23.13
N ALA A 121 -16.64 0.41 21.82
CA ALA A 121 -17.67 1.12 21.07
C ALA A 121 -18.02 0.33 19.80
N SER A 122 -19.16 0.63 19.19
CA SER A 122 -19.55 -0.02 17.95
C SER A 122 -20.38 0.91 17.07
N GLY A 123 -20.20 0.78 15.76
CA GLY A 123 -20.91 1.53 14.73
C GLY A 123 -21.21 0.65 13.53
N THR A 124 -22.15 1.07 12.71
CA THR A 124 -22.47 0.39 11.44
C THR A 124 -21.66 0.99 10.30
N TRP A 125 -21.33 0.19 9.30
CA TRP A 125 -20.63 0.61 8.09
C TRP A 125 -21.26 0.00 6.84
N THR A 126 -21.02 0.63 5.70
CA THR A 126 -21.53 0.20 4.39
C THR A 126 -20.51 0.50 3.30
N ILE A 127 -20.06 -0.54 2.58
CA ILE A 127 -19.13 -0.40 1.45
C ILE A 127 -19.84 -0.74 0.14
N ALA A 128 -19.78 0.18 -0.81
CA ALA A 128 -20.25 0.05 -2.19
C ALA A 128 -19.54 1.07 -3.10
N PRO A 129 -19.59 0.90 -4.43
CA PRO A 129 -19.91 -0.34 -5.14
C PRO A 129 -18.73 -1.32 -5.11
N LEU A 130 -19.01 -2.63 -5.01
CA LEU A 130 -18.02 -3.69 -5.20
C LEU A 130 -18.31 -4.48 -6.49
N SER A 131 -17.25 -4.81 -7.23
CA SER A 131 -17.34 -5.73 -8.37
C SER A 131 -17.49 -7.18 -7.89
N GLY A 132 -17.83 -8.09 -8.82
CA GLY A 132 -17.83 -9.52 -8.51
C GLY A 132 -16.42 -10.00 -8.15
N GLY A 133 -16.29 -10.67 -7.01
CA GLY A 133 -15.00 -11.12 -6.48
C GLY A 133 -15.06 -11.56 -5.01
N THR A 134 -13.91 -11.99 -4.50
CA THR A 134 -13.72 -12.34 -3.09
C THR A 134 -12.94 -11.22 -2.41
N TYR A 135 -13.43 -10.74 -1.28
CA TYR A 135 -12.89 -9.58 -0.58
C TYR A 135 -12.48 -9.90 0.86
N GLN A 136 -11.44 -9.22 1.34
CA GLN A 136 -11.07 -9.13 2.75
C GLN A 136 -11.36 -7.71 3.25
N PHE A 137 -11.96 -7.60 4.43
CA PHE A 137 -12.22 -6.32 5.08
C PHE A 137 -11.19 -6.08 6.18
N ARG A 138 -10.43 -5.00 6.03
CA ARG A 138 -9.46 -4.54 7.02
C ARG A 138 -9.82 -3.12 7.42
N GLY A 139 -9.36 -2.66 8.55
CA GLY A 139 -9.65 -1.31 8.98
C GLY A 139 -8.72 -0.82 10.06
N PHE A 140 -8.87 0.46 10.37
CA PHE A 140 -8.21 1.08 11.49
C PHE A 140 -9.04 2.27 11.98
N TYR A 141 -8.79 2.67 13.22
CA TYR A 141 -9.26 3.94 13.74
C TYR A 141 -8.11 4.93 13.65
N ASP A 142 -8.28 5.93 12.79
CA ASP A 142 -7.43 7.12 12.72
C ASP A 142 -7.69 7.92 14.00
N ARG A 143 -6.71 7.96 14.91
CA ARG A 143 -6.90 8.52 16.25
C ARG A 143 -6.53 10.01 16.34
N ASP A 144 -5.65 10.48 15.47
CA ASP A 144 -5.17 11.86 15.45
C ASP A 144 -5.76 12.72 14.31
N GLY A 145 -6.50 12.09 13.39
CA GLY A 145 -7.25 12.77 12.34
C GLY A 145 -6.41 13.11 11.12
N ASP A 146 -5.25 12.47 10.94
CA ASP A 146 -4.31 12.78 9.86
C ASP A 146 -4.56 11.98 8.57
N PHE A 147 -5.45 10.99 8.61
CA PHE A 147 -5.74 10.15 7.45
C PHE A 147 -6.45 10.93 6.35
N ASN A 148 -5.91 10.82 5.12
CA ASN A 148 -6.55 11.34 3.93
C ASN A 148 -6.41 10.35 2.76
N PRO A 149 -7.52 9.74 2.30
CA PRO A 149 -7.46 8.74 1.23
C PRO A 149 -7.04 9.34 -0.13
N ALA A 150 -7.07 10.66 -0.27
CA ALA A 150 -6.75 11.34 -1.52
C ALA A 150 -5.24 11.52 -1.78
N PHE A 151 -4.39 11.39 -0.75
CA PHE A 151 -2.96 11.66 -0.86
C PHE A 151 -2.12 10.48 -0.39
N SER A 152 -1.17 10.02 -1.20
CA SER A 152 -0.34 8.86 -0.82
C SER A 152 0.49 9.09 0.44
N ILE A 153 0.78 10.35 0.78
CA ILE A 153 1.53 10.73 1.98
C ILE A 153 0.73 10.63 3.29
N SER A 154 -0.59 10.41 3.23
CA SER A 154 -1.46 10.25 4.42
C SER A 154 -2.61 9.25 4.25
N ASN A 155 -2.56 8.39 3.24
CA ASN A 155 -3.60 7.39 2.96
C ASN A 155 -3.40 6.03 3.67
N LEU A 156 -2.59 5.98 4.73
CA LEU A 156 -2.33 4.78 5.51
C LEU A 156 -2.23 5.15 6.99
N PRO A 157 -2.55 4.22 7.90
CA PRO A 157 -2.50 4.49 9.33
C PRO A 157 -1.08 4.82 9.82
N THR A 158 -1.01 5.55 10.93
CA THR A 158 0.22 6.01 11.59
C THR A 158 0.39 5.39 12.98
N ALA A 159 1.43 5.79 13.71
CA ALA A 159 1.68 5.22 15.04
C ALA A 159 0.59 5.67 16.03
N GLY A 160 0.02 4.72 16.76
CA GLY A 160 -1.03 4.99 17.75
C GLY A 160 -2.46 4.83 17.23
N ASP A 161 -2.64 4.67 15.92
CA ASP A 161 -3.89 4.20 15.33
C ASP A 161 -4.24 2.78 15.78
N VAL A 162 -5.51 2.42 15.69
CA VAL A 162 -5.99 1.10 16.13
C VAL A 162 -6.44 0.26 14.94
N GLY A 163 -5.59 -0.65 14.50
CA GLY A 163 -5.84 -1.55 13.38
C GLY A 163 -6.70 -2.77 13.73
N GLY A 164 -7.20 -3.41 12.68
CA GLY A 164 -7.92 -4.68 12.73
C GLY A 164 -8.61 -5.05 11.42
N GLY A 165 -9.67 -5.84 11.50
CA GLY A 165 -10.41 -6.32 10.33
C GLY A 165 -11.50 -7.33 10.65
N ALA A 166 -12.09 -7.90 9.61
CA ALA A 166 -12.92 -9.09 9.71
C ALA A 166 -12.01 -10.32 9.81
N ILE A 167 -11.95 -10.94 11.00
CA ILE A 167 -10.95 -11.96 11.35
C ILE A 167 -11.66 -13.17 11.95
N ASP A 168 -11.31 -14.37 11.47
CA ASP A 168 -11.89 -15.64 11.92
C ASP A 168 -11.22 -16.21 13.19
N ASN A 169 -9.95 -15.83 13.45
CA ASN A 169 -9.12 -16.33 14.55
C ASN A 169 -8.79 -15.25 15.61
N ALA A 170 -9.77 -14.42 15.97
CA ALA A 170 -9.56 -13.27 16.85
C ALA A 170 -8.94 -13.65 18.22
N ALA A 171 -9.28 -14.82 18.78
CA ALA A 171 -8.73 -15.28 20.05
C ALA A 171 -7.24 -15.62 19.95
N GLU A 172 -6.82 -16.25 18.86
CA GLU A 172 -5.43 -16.59 18.57
C GLU A 172 -4.60 -15.34 18.28
N VAL A 173 -5.17 -14.37 17.57
CA VAL A 173 -4.51 -13.07 17.31
C VAL A 173 -4.23 -12.33 18.61
N LEU A 174 -5.17 -12.37 19.58
CA LEU A 174 -4.94 -11.81 20.92
C LEU A 174 -3.81 -12.53 21.68
N MET A 175 -3.48 -13.76 21.30
CA MET A 175 -2.33 -14.52 21.83
C MET A 175 -1.06 -14.38 20.98
N GLY A 176 -1.07 -13.55 19.93
CA GLY A 176 0.08 -13.24 19.08
C GLY A 176 0.14 -13.97 17.74
N ALA A 177 -0.89 -14.73 17.35
CA ALA A 177 -0.96 -15.35 16.03
C ALA A 177 -1.22 -14.31 14.92
N ALA A 178 -0.85 -14.66 13.67
CA ALA A 178 -1.19 -13.85 12.52
C ALA A 178 -2.73 -13.84 12.26
N PRO A 179 -3.31 -12.71 11.83
CA PRO A 179 -4.74 -12.62 11.55
C PRO A 179 -5.15 -13.41 10.29
N ALA A 180 -6.12 -14.30 10.45
CA ALA A 180 -6.82 -14.98 9.37
C ALA A 180 -8.06 -14.18 9.01
N TYR A 181 -7.99 -13.41 7.91
CA TYR A 181 -9.08 -12.54 7.48
C TYR A 181 -10.21 -13.33 6.84
N THR A 182 -11.45 -13.03 7.25
CA THR A 182 -12.66 -13.62 6.67
C THR A 182 -12.76 -13.23 5.19
N GLU A 183 -13.01 -14.22 4.34
CA GLU A 183 -13.21 -14.03 2.91
C GLU A 183 -14.70 -13.90 2.58
N VAL A 184 -15.08 -12.78 1.99
CA VAL A 184 -16.47 -12.48 1.63
C VAL A 184 -16.63 -12.53 0.13
N ASN A 185 -17.45 -13.46 -0.35
CA ASN A 185 -17.77 -13.60 -1.77
C ASN A 185 -18.88 -12.64 -2.17
N ILE A 186 -18.63 -11.86 -3.21
CA ILE A 186 -19.55 -10.88 -3.79
C ILE A 186 -19.85 -11.30 -5.23
N GLY A 187 -21.11 -11.55 -5.55
CA GLY A 187 -21.53 -12.03 -6.87
C GLY A 187 -21.90 -13.51 -6.90
N GLU A 188 -22.35 -13.96 -8.06
CA GLU A 188 -22.71 -15.35 -8.35
C GLU A 188 -21.65 -15.96 -9.31
N PRO A 189 -21.39 -17.28 -9.24
CA PRO A 189 -20.48 -17.93 -10.17
C PRO A 189 -21.00 -17.90 -11.62
N ASP A 190 -20.18 -17.45 -12.57
CA ASP A 190 -20.50 -17.39 -14.01
C ASP A 190 -20.40 -18.75 -14.75
N GLY A 191 -20.25 -19.85 -14.02
CA GLY A 191 -20.00 -21.19 -14.57
C GLY A 191 -18.56 -21.45 -15.02
N LYS A 192 -17.69 -20.43 -15.04
CA LYS A 192 -16.23 -20.55 -15.24
C LYS A 192 -15.45 -20.38 -13.93
N GLY A 193 -16.17 -20.21 -12.82
CA GLY A 193 -15.60 -20.01 -11.49
C GLY A 193 -15.33 -18.55 -11.14
N ASN A 194 -15.67 -17.59 -12.02
CA ASN A 194 -15.58 -16.17 -11.67
C ASN A 194 -16.87 -15.73 -10.97
N LEU A 195 -16.75 -14.86 -9.97
CA LEU A 195 -17.90 -14.21 -9.37
C LEU A 195 -18.28 -12.98 -10.19
N VAL A 196 -19.55 -12.89 -10.60
CA VAL A 196 -20.11 -11.77 -11.37
C VAL A 196 -21.31 -11.18 -10.64
N ILE A 197 -21.50 -9.87 -10.77
CA ILE A 197 -22.67 -9.22 -10.16
C ILE A 197 -23.92 -9.51 -11.02
N PRO A 198 -24.98 -10.10 -10.45
CA PRO A 198 -26.23 -10.35 -11.17
C PRO A 198 -26.95 -9.02 -11.47
N PRO A 199 -27.91 -9.00 -12.42
CA PRO A 199 -28.63 -7.77 -12.80
C PRO A 199 -29.39 -7.06 -11.67
N VAL A 200 -29.62 -7.73 -10.53
CA VAL A 200 -30.29 -7.17 -9.35
C VAL A 200 -29.31 -6.62 -8.30
N GLY A 201 -28.00 -6.81 -8.48
CA GLY A 201 -26.99 -6.51 -7.47
C GLY A 201 -26.86 -7.63 -6.43
N VAL A 202 -25.88 -7.50 -5.54
CA VAL A 202 -25.68 -8.41 -4.40
C VAL A 202 -25.58 -7.60 -3.14
N HIS A 203 -26.26 -8.06 -2.08
CA HIS A 203 -26.20 -7.45 -0.76
C HIS A 203 -25.76 -8.49 0.26
N VAL A 204 -24.64 -8.23 0.94
CA VAL A 204 -24.12 -9.07 2.01
C VAL A 204 -24.26 -8.33 3.33
N LEU A 205 -24.87 -8.99 4.32
CA LEU A 205 -25.15 -8.43 5.64
C LEU A 205 -24.33 -9.15 6.72
N GLY A 206 -24.05 -8.43 7.81
CA GLY A 206 -23.55 -9.01 9.05
C GLY A 206 -22.05 -9.27 9.07
N VAL A 207 -21.27 -8.60 8.22
CA VAL A 207 -19.80 -8.69 8.28
C VAL A 207 -19.31 -7.93 9.52
N GLY A 208 -18.73 -8.66 10.48
CA GLY A 208 -18.16 -8.08 11.69
C GLY A 208 -16.70 -7.66 11.47
N VAL A 209 -16.37 -6.40 11.76
CA VAL A 209 -15.00 -5.88 11.75
C VAL A 209 -14.61 -5.54 13.19
N THR A 210 -13.47 -6.05 13.66
CA THR A 210 -12.96 -5.74 14.99
C THR A 210 -11.65 -4.97 14.88
N LEU A 211 -11.58 -3.82 15.55
CA LEU A 211 -10.37 -3.01 15.72
C LEU A 211 -9.88 -3.14 17.16
N GLY A 212 -8.61 -3.46 17.35
CA GLY A 212 -8.06 -3.53 18.71
C GLY A 212 -6.55 -3.61 18.85
N GLN A 213 -5.82 -3.60 17.74
CA GLN A 213 -4.35 -3.57 17.77
C GLN A 213 -3.86 -2.14 17.61
N VAL A 214 -3.28 -1.57 18.67
CA VAL A 214 -2.56 -0.29 18.55
C VAL A 214 -1.33 -0.50 17.68
N LEU A 215 -1.22 0.26 16.59
CA LEU A 215 -0.12 0.17 15.65
C LEU A 215 1.10 0.89 16.25
N PRO A 216 2.23 0.18 16.45
CA PRO A 216 3.37 0.75 17.18
C PRO A 216 4.33 1.54 16.29
N LEU A 217 4.19 1.44 14.96
CA LEU A 217 5.13 2.00 14.01
C LEU A 217 4.53 3.20 13.31
N GLU A 218 5.37 4.18 13.00
CA GLU A 218 5.07 5.17 11.98
C GLU A 218 5.15 4.55 10.60
N ARG A 219 4.72 5.31 9.58
CA ARG A 219 5.00 4.91 8.19
C ARG A 219 6.52 4.96 7.93
N PRO A 220 7.07 4.08 7.07
CA PRO A 220 8.49 4.06 6.74
C PRO A 220 8.88 5.23 5.82
N VAL A 221 8.70 6.49 6.24
CA VAL A 221 9.11 7.65 5.43
C VAL A 221 10.60 7.51 5.13
N PHE A 222 10.98 7.59 3.85
CA PHE A 222 12.38 7.41 3.44
C PHE A 222 12.72 8.26 2.21
N TYR A 223 14.02 8.39 1.98
CA TYR A 223 14.58 8.85 0.71
C TYR A 223 15.89 8.12 0.39
N PRO A 224 16.24 7.94 -0.90
CA PRO A 224 17.53 7.37 -1.26
C PRO A 224 18.65 8.39 -1.08
N SER A 225 19.55 8.12 -0.14
CA SER A 225 20.63 9.03 0.25
C SER A 225 21.97 8.68 -0.40
N ALA A 226 22.17 7.41 -0.78
CA ALA A 226 23.38 6.95 -1.45
C ALA A 226 23.11 5.75 -2.37
N VAL A 227 23.97 5.58 -3.36
CA VAL A 227 24.00 4.39 -4.22
C VAL A 227 25.43 3.87 -4.29
N ASN A 228 25.60 2.56 -4.08
CA ASN A 228 26.86 1.86 -4.26
C ASN A 228 26.67 0.86 -5.40
N ASP A 229 27.29 1.17 -6.52
CA ASP A 229 27.09 0.44 -7.76
C ASP A 229 28.39 0.30 -8.55
N SER A 230 28.90 -0.93 -8.59
CA SER A 230 30.02 -1.31 -9.47
C SER A 230 29.56 -1.96 -10.79
N VAL A 231 28.25 -2.17 -10.94
CA VAL A 231 27.63 -2.86 -12.07
C VAL A 231 27.28 -1.88 -13.18
N ALA A 232 26.45 -0.87 -12.90
CA ALA A 232 25.96 0.09 -13.90
C ALA A 232 26.61 1.49 -13.80
N GLY A 233 27.41 1.73 -12.76
CA GLY A 233 28.11 2.99 -12.55
C GLY A 233 27.19 4.14 -12.09
N ASN A 234 26.10 3.83 -11.40
CA ASN A 234 25.21 4.82 -10.81
C ASN A 234 25.95 5.66 -9.76
N THR A 235 25.75 6.98 -9.83
CA THR A 235 26.28 7.95 -8.85
C THR A 235 25.19 8.81 -8.21
N ASP A 236 24.02 8.88 -8.84
CA ASP A 236 22.86 9.64 -8.35
C ASP A 236 21.86 8.68 -7.66
N PRO A 237 21.69 8.76 -6.33
CA PRO A 237 20.74 7.91 -5.63
C PRO A 237 19.27 8.22 -5.97
N HIS A 238 18.97 9.40 -6.51
CA HIS A 238 17.60 9.78 -6.88
C HIS A 238 17.19 9.23 -8.25
N LYS A 239 18.16 8.75 -9.04
CA LYS A 239 17.93 8.23 -10.40
C LYS A 239 18.82 7.02 -10.67
N VAL A 240 18.46 5.89 -10.06
CA VAL A 240 19.21 4.64 -10.20
C VAL A 240 18.75 3.88 -11.44
N VAL A 241 19.70 3.52 -12.31
CA VAL A 241 19.47 2.80 -13.57
C VAL A 241 19.95 1.36 -13.47
N VAL A 242 19.07 0.42 -13.74
CA VAL A 242 19.34 -1.02 -13.84
C VAL A 242 19.28 -1.40 -15.32
N PRO A 243 20.34 -2.01 -15.90
CA PRO A 243 20.26 -2.52 -17.27
C PRO A 243 19.23 -3.66 -17.37
N SER A 244 18.41 -3.68 -18.42
CA SER A 244 17.36 -4.70 -18.58
C SER A 244 17.91 -6.13 -18.72
N ASP A 245 19.17 -6.29 -19.12
CA ASP A 245 19.87 -7.57 -19.25
C ASP A 245 20.86 -7.85 -18.11
N PHE A 246 20.66 -7.23 -16.94
CA PHE A 246 21.54 -7.34 -15.76
C PHE A 246 22.08 -8.76 -15.56
N GLU A 247 23.39 -8.91 -15.39
CA GLU A 247 24.05 -10.21 -15.24
C GLU A 247 24.94 -10.21 -14.00
N PHE A 248 24.79 -11.25 -13.17
CA PHE A 248 25.73 -11.51 -12.08
C PHE A 248 27.04 -12.08 -12.63
N ALA A 249 28.18 -11.62 -12.12
CA ALA A 249 29.48 -12.20 -12.48
C ALA A 249 29.62 -13.64 -11.98
N THR A 250 29.19 -13.90 -10.73
CA THR A 250 29.23 -15.21 -10.07
C THR A 250 28.00 -15.39 -9.18
N PHE A 251 27.63 -16.63 -8.89
CA PHE A 251 26.55 -16.95 -7.95
C PHE A 251 27.02 -18.00 -6.91
N PRO A 252 26.72 -17.84 -5.60
CA PRO A 252 25.94 -16.77 -4.97
C PRO A 252 26.64 -15.40 -5.07
N PRO A 253 25.87 -14.30 -5.12
CA PRO A 253 26.41 -12.97 -5.29
C PRO A 253 27.08 -12.47 -4.01
N ASN A 254 28.07 -11.61 -4.17
CA ASN A 254 28.60 -10.80 -3.07
C ASN A 254 27.97 -9.40 -3.07
N ASP A 255 28.29 -8.60 -2.06
CA ASP A 255 27.77 -7.23 -1.91
C ASP A 255 28.01 -6.34 -3.15
N ALA A 256 29.17 -6.46 -3.79
CA ALA A 256 29.52 -5.66 -4.97
C ALA A 256 28.81 -6.11 -6.25
N SER A 257 28.23 -7.32 -6.23
CA SER A 257 27.48 -7.89 -7.36
C SER A 257 26.11 -7.24 -7.55
N PHE A 258 25.63 -6.49 -6.55
CA PHE A 258 24.35 -5.78 -6.59
C PHE A 258 24.53 -4.29 -6.84
N ILE A 259 23.52 -3.68 -7.48
CA ILE A 259 23.25 -2.25 -7.32
C ILE A 259 22.62 -2.10 -5.93
N ARG A 260 23.29 -1.41 -5.01
CA ARG A 260 22.80 -1.20 -3.64
C ARG A 260 22.41 0.26 -3.43
N ILE A 261 21.19 0.48 -2.96
CA ILE A 261 20.67 1.81 -2.65
C ILE A 261 20.53 1.92 -1.14
N THR A 262 21.10 2.96 -0.53
CA THR A 262 20.87 3.30 0.87
C THR A 262 19.63 4.18 0.95
N PHE A 263 18.63 3.71 1.70
CA PHE A 263 17.45 4.48 2.05
C PHE A 263 17.61 5.00 3.48
N SER A 264 17.68 6.31 3.62
CA SER A 264 17.70 6.96 4.94
C SER A 264 16.27 7.28 5.38
N ALA A 265 16.02 7.19 6.68
CA ALA A 265 14.73 7.51 7.27
C ALA A 265 14.40 9.00 7.11
N GLY A 266 13.14 9.31 6.82
CA GLY A 266 12.63 10.67 6.65
C GLY A 266 12.87 11.26 5.26
N VAL A 267 13.28 12.52 5.23
CA VAL A 267 13.57 13.32 4.03
C VAL A 267 15.01 13.83 4.09
N ASP A 268 15.52 14.42 3.00
CA ASP A 268 16.83 15.06 3.02
C ASP A 268 16.95 16.05 4.21
N PRO A 269 18.08 16.12 4.94
CA PRO A 269 18.23 16.96 6.11
C PRO A 269 17.91 18.45 5.87
N THR A 270 18.08 18.92 4.63
CA THR A 270 17.75 20.30 4.24
C THR A 270 16.24 20.53 4.04
N GLU A 271 15.44 19.48 4.04
CA GLU A 271 13.99 19.46 3.80
C GLU A 271 13.15 19.20 5.06
N ILE A 272 13.77 18.77 6.18
CA ILE A 272 13.08 18.37 7.42
C ILE A 272 12.11 19.45 7.93
N ASP A 273 12.55 20.70 8.00
CA ASP A 273 11.72 21.81 8.50
C ASP A 273 10.51 22.08 7.60
N ALA A 274 10.66 21.92 6.29
CA ALA A 274 9.55 22.08 5.34
C ALA A 274 8.60 20.88 5.35
N ALA A 275 9.14 19.68 5.53
CA ALA A 275 8.39 18.43 5.59
C ALA A 275 7.53 18.32 6.86
N ALA A 276 8.00 18.84 7.99
CA ALA A 276 7.30 18.74 9.27
C ALA A 276 6.12 19.73 9.43
N VAL A 277 5.88 20.61 8.46
CA VAL A 277 4.82 21.63 8.53
C VAL A 277 3.87 21.53 7.33
N THR A 278 2.86 22.41 7.30
CA THR A 278 1.90 22.45 6.20
C THR A 278 2.61 22.66 4.85
N PRO A 279 2.24 21.93 3.79
CA PRO A 279 1.08 21.03 3.69
C PRO A 279 1.38 19.55 4.00
N PHE A 280 2.58 19.18 4.43
CA PHE A 280 3.02 17.78 4.47
C PHE A 280 2.84 17.10 5.82
N PHE A 281 3.18 17.79 6.92
CA PHE A 281 3.08 17.27 8.28
C PHE A 281 3.77 15.90 8.49
N LEU A 282 4.89 15.64 7.81
CA LEU A 282 5.57 14.36 7.92
C LEU A 282 6.22 14.19 9.30
N PRO A 283 6.16 12.99 9.91
CA PRO A 283 6.76 12.70 11.22
C PRO A 283 8.28 12.50 11.11
N VAL A 284 9.02 13.54 10.72
CA VAL A 284 10.45 13.47 10.40
C VAL A 284 11.36 14.28 11.32
N LYS A 285 10.79 15.09 12.20
CA LYS A 285 11.54 16.08 12.99
C LYS A 285 11.73 15.66 14.45
N ASP A 286 10.64 15.45 15.18
CA ASP A 286 10.67 15.18 16.62
C ASP A 286 9.60 14.13 17.00
N PRO A 287 9.98 12.85 17.22
CA PRO A 287 11.34 12.31 17.12
C PRO A 287 11.84 12.26 15.67
N ALA A 288 13.16 12.11 15.50
CA ALA A 288 13.75 11.83 14.19
C ALA A 288 13.17 10.53 13.61
N ALA A 289 12.92 10.52 12.31
CA ALA A 289 12.41 9.33 11.61
C ALA A 289 13.36 8.14 11.78
N THR A 290 12.77 6.94 11.86
CA THR A 290 13.51 5.66 11.90
C THR A 290 12.84 4.65 10.99
N LEU A 291 13.61 3.65 10.57
CA LEU A 291 13.16 2.50 9.79
C LEU A 291 13.18 1.25 10.66
N TYR A 292 12.02 0.62 10.83
CA TYR A 292 11.87 -0.62 11.58
C TYR A 292 12.32 -1.80 10.72
N MET A 293 13.26 -2.58 11.24
CA MET A 293 13.72 -3.83 10.64
C MET A 293 13.32 -5.01 11.51
N ALA A 294 12.90 -6.10 10.87
CA ALA A 294 12.63 -7.38 11.51
C ALA A 294 12.78 -8.53 10.51
N VAL A 295 12.87 -9.77 10.98
CA VAL A 295 12.78 -10.95 10.11
C VAL A 295 11.33 -11.12 9.63
N GLU A 296 11.16 -11.42 8.34
CA GLU A 296 9.87 -11.76 7.73
C GLU A 296 9.60 -13.26 7.88
N ASP A 297 8.40 -13.63 8.32
CA ASP A 297 7.89 -15.00 8.25
C ASP A 297 7.51 -15.29 6.78
N VAL A 298 8.42 -15.88 6.03
CA VAL A 298 8.25 -16.04 4.57
C VAL A 298 7.44 -17.26 4.19
N ASN A 299 7.44 -18.28 5.06
CA ASN A 299 6.72 -19.53 4.82
C ASN A 299 5.28 -19.48 5.38
N GLY A 300 4.97 -18.48 6.22
CA GLY A 300 3.65 -18.23 6.79
C GLY A 300 3.23 -19.25 7.84
N ASP A 301 4.19 -19.93 8.48
CA ASP A 301 3.91 -20.93 9.50
C ASP A 301 3.70 -20.33 10.90
N GLY A 302 3.91 -19.02 11.06
CA GLY A 302 3.76 -18.27 12.31
C GLY A 302 4.98 -18.38 13.23
N LEU A 303 6.08 -18.99 12.79
CA LEU A 303 7.30 -19.22 13.56
C LEU A 303 8.51 -18.63 12.85
N LEU A 304 9.10 -17.58 13.43
CA LEU A 304 10.36 -17.03 12.94
C LEU A 304 11.53 -17.98 13.23
N ASN A 305 11.99 -18.71 12.21
CA ASN A 305 13.00 -19.77 12.30
C ASN A 305 14.00 -19.72 11.11
N ASN A 306 14.84 -20.75 10.95
CA ASN A 306 15.90 -20.76 9.94
C ASN A 306 15.40 -21.06 8.52
N GLU A 307 14.13 -21.39 8.34
CA GLU A 307 13.44 -21.49 7.04
C GLU A 307 13.00 -20.11 6.52
N ASP A 308 13.10 -19.05 7.34
CA ASP A 308 12.74 -17.66 6.98
C ASP A 308 13.83 -16.91 6.23
N HIS A 309 14.25 -17.51 5.13
CA HIS A 309 15.34 -17.02 4.31
C HIS A 309 14.89 -16.67 2.89
N VAL A 310 15.75 -15.94 2.19
CA VAL A 310 15.52 -15.62 0.78
C VAL A 310 15.75 -16.84 -0.11
N VAL A 311 15.05 -16.92 -1.23
CA VAL A 311 15.12 -18.08 -2.14
C VAL A 311 16.54 -18.30 -2.68
N GLU A 312 17.34 -17.24 -2.83
CA GLU A 312 18.72 -17.31 -3.31
C GLU A 312 19.72 -17.90 -2.31
N SER A 313 19.39 -17.94 -1.02
CA SER A 313 20.34 -18.35 0.01
C SER A 313 19.64 -18.76 1.30
N ALA A 314 19.88 -20.01 1.72
CA ALA A 314 19.46 -20.54 3.02
C ALA A 314 20.12 -19.84 4.23
N ASN A 315 21.08 -18.94 4.00
CA ASN A 315 21.83 -18.27 5.06
C ASN A 315 21.44 -16.78 5.25
N VAL A 316 20.61 -16.23 4.37
CA VAL A 316 20.25 -14.81 4.39
C VAL A 316 18.77 -14.70 4.73
N PRO A 317 18.41 -14.18 5.92
CA PRO A 317 17.02 -14.01 6.27
C PRO A 317 16.36 -12.99 5.34
N GLN A 318 15.07 -13.18 5.07
CA GLN A 318 14.27 -12.12 4.48
C GLN A 318 13.94 -11.09 5.57
N LEU A 319 14.15 -9.81 5.30
CA LEU A 319 13.93 -8.73 6.27
C LEU A 319 12.84 -7.75 5.84
N TYR A 320 12.11 -7.26 6.83
CA TYR A 320 11.38 -6.00 6.78
C TYR A 320 12.33 -4.79 6.93
N PRO A 321 11.97 -3.61 6.39
CA PRO A 321 10.83 -3.40 5.48
C PRO A 321 11.03 -4.15 4.17
N THR A 322 9.96 -4.73 3.62
CA THR A 322 10.01 -5.33 2.30
C THR A 322 10.21 -4.22 1.29
N SER A 323 11.29 -4.30 0.51
CA SER A 323 11.58 -3.34 -0.55
C SER A 323 10.98 -3.80 -1.87
N VAL A 324 10.10 -2.97 -2.44
CA VAL A 324 9.33 -3.29 -3.64
C VAL A 324 9.48 -2.16 -4.65
N PHE A 325 9.79 -2.51 -5.90
CA PHE A 325 9.85 -1.57 -7.01
C PHE A 325 8.67 -1.83 -7.94
N SER A 326 7.74 -0.89 -8.04
CA SER A 326 6.51 -1.08 -8.81
C SER A 326 6.54 -0.23 -10.07
N LYS A 327 6.32 -0.85 -11.24
CA LYS A 327 6.34 -0.12 -12.51
C LYS A 327 5.23 0.93 -12.53
N ILE A 328 5.60 2.14 -12.92
CA ILE A 328 4.69 3.26 -13.12
C ILE A 328 4.48 3.49 -14.62
N ASN A 329 3.33 4.03 -15.00
CA ASN A 329 3.08 4.39 -16.40
C ASN A 329 4.08 5.49 -16.82
N ALA A 330 4.95 5.23 -17.81
CA ALA A 330 5.98 6.19 -18.25
C ALA A 330 5.50 7.10 -19.41
N PRO A 331 6.10 8.29 -19.62
CA PRO A 331 7.04 9.02 -18.78
C PRO A 331 6.45 10.32 -18.20
N ARG A 332 6.93 10.66 -17.02
CA ARG A 332 6.90 11.99 -16.36
C ARG A 332 7.14 13.23 -17.26
N LEU A 333 7.65 13.05 -18.48
CA LEU A 333 8.18 14.10 -19.36
C LEU A 333 7.30 14.43 -20.57
N ALA A 334 6.13 13.82 -20.71
CA ALA A 334 5.21 14.12 -21.81
C ALA A 334 3.80 14.40 -21.28
N ASN A 335 3.63 15.56 -20.63
CA ASN A 335 2.35 16.16 -20.27
C ASN A 335 1.44 15.33 -19.33
N ASP A 336 1.11 15.92 -18.18
CA ASP A 336 -0.21 15.79 -17.58
C ASP A 336 -0.64 14.55 -16.77
N LYS A 337 0.25 13.71 -16.21
CA LYS A 337 -0.23 12.57 -15.39
C LYS A 337 0.31 12.49 -13.96
N ARG A 338 -0.60 12.18 -13.04
CA ARG A 338 -0.36 11.80 -11.65
C ARG A 338 0.64 10.63 -11.62
N ILE A 339 1.32 10.43 -10.50
CA ILE A 339 2.10 9.20 -10.26
C ILE A 339 1.10 8.04 -10.24
N GLU A 340 0.98 7.34 -11.36
CA GLU A 340 0.03 6.25 -11.54
C GLU A 340 0.81 4.96 -11.70
N THR A 341 0.65 4.06 -10.72
CA THR A 341 1.15 2.70 -10.85
C THR A 341 0.48 2.02 -12.04
N GLN A 342 1.25 1.29 -12.84
CA GLN A 342 0.73 0.59 -14.01
C GLN A 342 -0.37 -0.38 -13.59
N ALA A 343 -1.61 -0.14 -14.05
CA ALA A 343 -2.76 -0.92 -13.62
C ALA A 343 -2.79 -2.33 -14.21
N ARG A 344 -2.27 -2.53 -15.43
CA ARG A 344 -2.25 -3.83 -16.13
C ARG A 344 -1.20 -3.83 -17.25
N PRO A 345 -0.37 -4.89 -17.37
CA PRO A 345 -0.05 -5.84 -16.31
C PRO A 345 0.59 -5.12 -15.12
N ARG A 346 0.48 -5.70 -13.92
CA ARG A 346 1.25 -5.23 -12.77
C ARG A 346 2.64 -5.82 -12.89
N VAL A 347 3.65 -4.95 -12.93
CA VAL A 347 5.06 -5.34 -13.03
C VAL A 347 5.79 -4.86 -11.79
N ILE A 348 6.41 -5.78 -11.06
CA ILE A 348 7.02 -5.52 -9.76
C ILE A 348 8.37 -6.21 -9.69
N MET A 349 9.38 -5.52 -9.18
CA MET A 349 10.65 -6.11 -8.78
C MET A 349 10.76 -6.04 -7.26
N GLN A 350 11.45 -7.01 -6.65
CA GLN A 350 11.68 -7.01 -5.21
C GLN A 350 13.15 -6.72 -4.93
N GLY A 351 13.44 -5.87 -3.95
CA GLY A 351 14.78 -5.69 -3.42
C GLY A 351 15.09 -6.71 -2.33
N LEU A 352 16.37 -6.92 -2.08
CA LEU A 352 16.85 -7.60 -0.88
C LEU A 352 17.20 -6.52 0.16
N THR A 353 16.39 -6.44 1.22
CA THR A 353 16.64 -5.54 2.34
C THR A 353 17.76 -6.09 3.22
N LEU A 354 18.81 -5.29 3.40
CA LEU A 354 20.05 -5.67 4.10
C LEU A 354 20.25 -4.80 5.33
N LEU A 355 20.67 -5.46 6.42
CA LEU A 355 21.30 -4.77 7.55
C LEU A 355 22.73 -4.42 7.16
N LYS A 356 22.91 -3.27 6.51
CA LYS A 356 24.17 -2.71 5.96
C LYS A 356 24.79 -3.51 4.81
N ASN A 357 24.97 -4.82 4.96
CA ASN A 357 25.58 -5.71 3.98
C ASN A 357 25.12 -7.17 4.16
N LEU A 358 25.44 -8.04 3.20
CA LEU A 358 25.03 -9.45 3.21
C LEU A 358 25.55 -10.20 4.43
N LEU A 359 26.81 -9.98 4.81
CA LEU A 359 27.43 -10.70 5.93
C LEU A 359 26.71 -10.41 7.24
N LEU A 360 26.48 -9.13 7.55
CA LEU A 360 25.80 -8.73 8.77
C LEU A 360 24.33 -9.17 8.76
N THR A 361 23.67 -9.12 7.61
CA THR A 361 22.30 -9.63 7.43
C THR A 361 22.21 -11.13 7.72
N ALA A 362 23.16 -11.93 7.22
CA ALA A 362 23.19 -13.38 7.46
C ALA A 362 23.31 -13.73 8.96
N THR A 363 23.95 -12.88 9.78
CA THR A 363 24.01 -13.10 11.24
C THR A 363 22.66 -12.94 11.96
N LYS A 364 21.62 -12.49 11.25
CA LYS A 364 20.27 -12.29 11.78
C LYS A 364 19.32 -13.44 11.46
N LEU A 365 19.79 -14.48 10.79
CA LEU A 365 18.99 -15.68 10.55
C LEU A 365 18.58 -16.28 11.91
N PRO A 366 17.28 -16.49 12.16
CA PRO A 366 16.84 -17.12 13.39
C PRO A 366 17.34 -18.57 13.50
N PRO A 367 17.42 -19.13 14.72
CA PRO A 367 17.70 -20.55 14.91
C PRO A 367 16.52 -21.41 14.45
N ALA A 368 16.78 -22.70 14.18
CA ALA A 368 15.75 -23.64 13.72
C ALA A 368 14.61 -23.89 14.73
N MET A 369 14.90 -23.73 16.02
CA MET A 369 13.87 -23.72 17.05
C MET A 369 13.83 -22.32 17.66
N PRO A 370 12.70 -21.61 17.56
CA PRO A 370 12.55 -20.30 18.19
C PRO A 370 12.83 -20.40 19.68
N ASP A 371 13.67 -19.51 20.19
CA ASP A 371 13.98 -19.42 21.62
C ASP A 371 13.11 -18.32 22.24
N PRO A 372 12.16 -18.65 23.14
CA PRO A 372 11.30 -17.66 23.79
C PRO A 372 12.09 -16.61 24.60
N MET A 373 13.33 -16.93 25.02
CA MET A 373 14.19 -16.01 25.77
C MET A 373 15.01 -15.08 24.87
N ASN A 374 15.14 -15.40 23.58
CA ASN A 374 15.86 -14.61 22.59
C ASN A 374 14.93 -14.28 21.43
N PRO A 375 14.17 -13.17 21.52
CA PRO A 375 13.22 -12.82 20.48
C PRO A 375 13.94 -12.63 19.13
N PRO A 376 13.25 -12.89 18.01
CA PRO A 376 13.77 -12.66 16.68
C PRO A 376 14.29 -11.23 16.51
N PHE A 377 15.24 -11.05 15.59
CA PHE A 377 15.85 -9.76 15.33
C PHE A 377 14.79 -8.69 15.03
N GLN A 378 14.85 -7.59 15.78
CA GLN A 378 14.08 -6.38 15.56
C GLN A 378 14.96 -5.17 15.89
N SER A 379 14.95 -4.13 15.06
CA SER A 379 15.69 -2.89 15.33
C SER A 379 15.04 -1.66 14.69
N MET A 380 15.37 -0.49 15.22
CA MET A 380 15.07 0.81 14.61
C MET A 380 16.36 1.39 14.07
N GLU A 381 16.45 1.58 12.77
CA GLU A 381 17.65 2.07 12.08
C GLU A 381 17.41 3.45 11.48
N SER A 382 18.45 4.28 11.39
CA SER A 382 18.39 5.55 10.64
C SER A 382 18.45 5.34 9.13
N GLU A 383 18.89 4.16 8.68
CA GLU A 383 19.06 3.81 7.28
C GLU A 383 18.96 2.29 7.07
N VAL A 384 18.52 1.89 5.88
CA VAL A 384 18.55 0.51 5.41
C VAL A 384 19.21 0.45 4.04
N THR A 385 19.88 -0.66 3.72
CA THR A 385 20.46 -0.87 2.39
C THR A 385 19.58 -1.84 1.61
N VAL A 386 19.22 -1.50 0.39
CA VAL A 386 18.44 -2.36 -0.51
C VAL A 386 19.30 -2.77 -1.69
N ALA A 387 19.55 -4.07 -1.83
CA ALA A 387 20.17 -4.65 -3.02
C ALA A 387 19.11 -4.96 -4.07
N VAL A 388 19.21 -4.35 -5.26
CA VAL A 388 18.23 -4.54 -6.34
C VAL A 388 18.41 -5.94 -6.95
N ARG A 389 17.35 -6.77 -6.92
CA ARG A 389 17.36 -8.09 -7.56
C ARG A 389 16.98 -7.95 -9.05
N PRO A 390 17.67 -8.64 -9.96
CA PRO A 390 17.41 -8.54 -11.40
C PRO A 390 16.26 -9.47 -11.83
N ALA A 391 15.14 -9.41 -11.11
CA ALA A 391 13.96 -10.22 -11.36
C ALA A 391 12.69 -9.38 -11.27
N ALA A 392 11.71 -9.70 -12.11
CA ALA A 392 10.40 -9.05 -12.15
C ALA A 392 9.26 -10.07 -12.13
N ILE A 393 8.20 -9.75 -11.39
CA ILE A 393 6.93 -10.45 -11.40
C ILE A 393 5.95 -9.65 -12.25
N CYS A 394 5.31 -10.34 -13.18
CA CYS A 394 4.29 -9.78 -14.06
C CYS A 394 2.99 -10.55 -13.89
N ILE A 395 1.95 -9.87 -13.44
CA ILE A 395 0.63 -10.48 -13.25
C ILE A 395 -0.47 -9.65 -13.90
N ASP A 396 -1.49 -10.34 -14.37
CA ASP A 396 -2.76 -9.73 -14.75
C ASP A 396 -3.64 -9.63 -13.48
N PRO A 397 -3.84 -8.43 -12.92
CA PRO A 397 -4.57 -8.28 -11.67
C PRO A 397 -6.07 -8.56 -11.81
N VAL A 398 -6.62 -8.49 -13.01
CA VAL A 398 -8.06 -8.67 -13.28
C VAL A 398 -8.36 -10.11 -13.67
N ASP A 399 -7.51 -10.70 -14.52
CA ASP A 399 -7.69 -12.05 -15.05
C ASP A 399 -6.79 -13.06 -14.31
N THR A 400 -7.36 -13.75 -13.32
CA THR A 400 -6.68 -14.80 -12.53
C THR A 400 -6.49 -16.11 -13.30
N SER A 401 -7.15 -16.28 -14.45
CA SER A 401 -6.96 -17.47 -15.29
C SER A 401 -5.63 -17.46 -16.03
N LYS A 402 -5.02 -16.27 -16.17
CA LYS A 402 -3.67 -16.13 -16.70
C LYS A 402 -2.64 -16.43 -15.63
N ASN A 403 -1.67 -17.26 -16.00
CA ASN A 403 -0.47 -17.48 -15.22
C ASN A 403 0.24 -16.15 -14.91
N GLY A 404 0.83 -16.07 -13.72
CA GLY A 404 1.85 -15.07 -13.47
C GLY A 404 3.14 -15.42 -14.21
N VAL A 405 3.97 -14.42 -14.48
CA VAL A 405 5.29 -14.63 -15.08
C VAL A 405 6.35 -14.09 -14.15
N PHE A 406 7.30 -14.93 -13.77
CA PHE A 406 8.54 -14.55 -13.10
C PHE A 406 9.63 -14.43 -14.17
N VAL A 407 10.13 -13.21 -14.38
CA VAL A 407 11.20 -12.92 -15.33
C VAL A 407 12.50 -12.76 -14.58
N LEU A 408 13.50 -13.54 -14.94
CA LEU A 408 14.89 -13.35 -14.51
C LEU A 408 15.72 -12.93 -15.71
N SER A 409 16.54 -11.89 -15.56
CA SER A 409 17.33 -11.33 -16.67
C SER A 409 18.25 -12.35 -17.34
N ARG A 410 18.81 -13.29 -16.56
CA ARG A 410 19.76 -14.32 -17.02
C ARG A 410 19.46 -15.64 -16.31
N LYS A 411 19.63 -16.77 -17.00
CA LYS A 411 19.46 -18.11 -16.38
C LYS A 411 20.62 -18.48 -15.45
N THR A 412 21.82 -18.10 -15.86
CA THR A 412 23.06 -18.35 -15.13
C THR A 412 23.79 -17.04 -14.89
N ALA A 413 24.65 -17.01 -13.88
CA ALA A 413 25.70 -16.00 -13.81
C ALA A 413 26.70 -16.17 -14.96
N ALA A 414 27.58 -15.18 -15.15
CA ALA A 414 28.60 -15.19 -16.20
C ALA A 414 29.61 -16.34 -16.06
N ASP A 415 29.81 -16.88 -14.85
CA ASP A 415 30.62 -18.08 -14.58
C ASP A 415 29.91 -19.41 -14.91
N GLY A 416 28.64 -19.36 -15.36
CA GLY A 416 27.83 -20.53 -15.69
C GLY A 416 27.03 -21.11 -14.53
N THR A 417 27.14 -20.56 -13.32
CA THR A 417 26.37 -21.03 -12.15
C THR A 417 24.90 -20.69 -12.30
N ALA A 418 24.00 -21.64 -12.05
CA ALA A 418 22.56 -21.41 -12.06
C ALA A 418 22.15 -20.43 -10.94
N ILE A 419 21.30 -19.46 -11.26
CA ILE A 419 20.80 -18.47 -10.28
C ILE A 419 19.63 -19.06 -9.48
N ILE A 420 18.73 -19.78 -10.14
CA ILE A 420 17.63 -20.50 -9.49
C ILE A 420 18.04 -21.96 -9.36
N ALA A 421 18.21 -22.43 -8.13
CA ALA A 421 18.59 -23.82 -7.86
C ALA A 421 17.43 -24.81 -8.11
N ASP A 422 16.20 -24.42 -7.76
CA ASP A 422 14.99 -25.22 -7.93
C ASP A 422 13.85 -24.35 -8.49
N GLU A 423 13.59 -24.51 -9.80
CA GLU A 423 12.51 -23.80 -10.50
C GLU A 423 11.12 -24.23 -10.02
N GLU A 424 10.94 -25.49 -9.64
CA GLU A 424 9.62 -26.01 -9.25
C GLU A 424 9.24 -25.54 -7.83
N ALA A 425 10.20 -25.53 -6.90
CA ALA A 425 10.00 -24.94 -5.59
C ALA A 425 9.63 -23.45 -5.69
N LEU A 426 10.31 -22.69 -6.57
CA LEU A 426 9.98 -21.28 -6.80
C LEU A 426 8.56 -21.11 -7.39
N LYS A 427 8.16 -21.91 -8.39
CA LYS A 427 6.80 -21.88 -8.92
C LYS A 427 5.75 -22.18 -7.87
N GLN A 428 5.98 -23.19 -7.02
CA GLN A 428 5.07 -23.55 -5.94
C GLN A 428 4.93 -22.41 -4.91
N SER A 429 6.04 -21.79 -4.51
CA SER A 429 6.04 -20.64 -3.60
C SER A 429 5.29 -19.44 -4.18
N LEU A 430 5.56 -19.08 -5.44
CA LEU A 430 4.85 -18.00 -6.13
C LEU A 430 3.35 -18.32 -6.29
N ALA A 431 3.02 -19.58 -6.60
CA ALA A 431 1.63 -20.00 -6.75
C ALA A 431 0.86 -19.97 -5.43
N ALA A 432 1.50 -20.38 -4.33
CA ALA A 432 0.93 -20.26 -2.99
C ALA A 432 0.69 -18.80 -2.61
N ARG A 433 1.65 -17.91 -2.90
CA ARG A 433 1.56 -16.48 -2.57
C ARG A 433 0.50 -15.72 -3.37
N PHE A 434 0.34 -16.03 -4.66
CA PHE A 434 -0.53 -15.27 -5.57
C PHE A 434 -1.81 -15.99 -5.98
N GLY A 435 -2.03 -17.21 -5.48
CA GLY A 435 -3.22 -18.02 -5.75
C GLY A 435 -3.41 -18.37 -7.23
N ARG A 436 -2.32 -18.44 -8.01
CA ARG A 436 -2.34 -18.75 -9.44
C ARG A 436 -1.04 -19.40 -9.91
N PRO A 437 -1.02 -20.21 -10.98
CA PRO A 437 0.22 -20.78 -11.50
C PRO A 437 1.20 -19.72 -12.02
N PHE A 438 2.50 -20.06 -12.04
CA PHE A 438 3.57 -19.20 -12.52
C PHE A 438 4.44 -19.88 -13.58
N ASP A 439 4.82 -19.10 -14.59
CA ASP A 439 5.85 -19.44 -15.56
C ASP A 439 7.16 -18.73 -15.20
N ILE A 440 8.28 -19.43 -15.29
CA ILE A 440 9.63 -18.84 -15.15
C ILE A 440 10.16 -18.59 -16.56
N VAL A 441 10.55 -17.35 -16.84
CA VAL A 441 11.10 -16.94 -18.12
C VAL A 441 12.44 -16.24 -17.92
N TYR A 442 13.40 -16.58 -18.78
CA TYR A 442 14.70 -15.94 -18.83
C TYR A 442 14.74 -14.95 -19.99
N GLY A 443 14.93 -13.67 -19.70
CA GLY A 443 14.92 -12.62 -20.72
C GLY A 443 14.93 -11.24 -20.10
N CYS A 444 14.98 -10.21 -20.94
CA CYS A 444 15.24 -8.86 -20.46
C CYS A 444 14.10 -8.31 -19.58
N LEU A 445 14.49 -7.63 -18.50
CA LEU A 445 13.58 -7.02 -17.56
C LEU A 445 12.72 -5.96 -18.25
N PRO A 446 11.47 -5.76 -17.81
CA PRO A 446 10.57 -4.81 -18.45
C PRO A 446 11.08 -3.38 -18.24
N GLU A 447 11.53 -2.74 -19.32
CA GLU A 447 12.03 -1.37 -19.27
C GLU A 447 10.96 -0.38 -18.78
N GLY A 448 11.39 0.69 -18.12
CA GLY A 448 10.51 1.75 -17.63
C GLY A 448 10.93 2.35 -16.30
N GLN A 449 10.06 3.22 -15.78
CA GLN A 449 10.20 3.84 -14.47
C GLN A 449 9.48 3.00 -13.41
N TYR A 450 10.07 2.91 -12.22
CA TYR A 450 9.54 2.16 -11.10
C TYR A 450 9.56 3.04 -9.84
N SER A 451 8.44 3.09 -9.12
CA SER A 451 8.41 3.65 -7.78
C SER A 451 9.18 2.74 -6.83
N MET A 452 9.89 3.32 -5.86
CA MET A 452 10.51 2.59 -4.76
C MET A 452 9.54 2.59 -3.58
N ASN A 453 9.32 1.43 -2.96
CA ASN A 453 8.36 1.28 -1.87
C ASN A 453 9.02 0.51 -0.73
N LEU A 454 8.82 0.98 0.50
CA LEU A 454 9.13 0.24 1.72
C LEU A 454 7.82 -0.11 2.42
N VAL A 455 7.69 -1.37 2.84
CA VAL A 455 6.48 -1.90 3.47
C VAL A 455 6.84 -2.60 4.78
N TYR A 456 6.19 -2.22 5.87
CA TYR A 456 6.29 -2.88 7.17
C TYR A 456 5.37 -4.10 7.28
N PRO A 457 5.61 -4.99 8.27
CA PRO A 457 4.75 -6.15 8.51
C PRO A 457 3.29 -5.77 8.77
N THR A 458 3.07 -4.58 9.37
CA THR A 458 1.74 -4.01 9.63
C THR A 458 1.01 -3.52 8.37
N GLY A 459 1.66 -3.56 7.20
CA GLY A 459 1.14 -3.04 5.93
C GLY A 459 1.34 -1.53 5.75
N GLN A 460 1.83 -0.83 6.77
CA GLN A 460 2.22 0.58 6.65
C GLN A 460 3.36 0.69 5.63
N ALA A 461 3.18 1.57 4.65
CA ALA A 461 4.09 1.70 3.53
C ALA A 461 4.39 3.15 3.19
N TRP A 462 5.51 3.35 2.51
CA TRP A 462 5.88 4.62 1.92
C TRP A 462 6.39 4.37 0.51
N SER A 463 6.14 5.33 -0.37
CA SER A 463 6.47 5.22 -1.79
C SER A 463 7.11 6.51 -2.28
N VAL A 464 8.17 6.37 -3.07
CA VAL A 464 8.76 7.48 -3.84
C VAL A 464 8.79 7.11 -5.34
N PRO A 465 8.44 8.03 -6.25
CA PRO A 465 8.03 9.39 -5.96
C PRO A 465 6.62 9.44 -5.34
N ASN A 466 6.31 10.54 -4.64
CA ASN A 466 4.96 10.86 -4.13
C ASN A 466 4.62 12.36 -4.33
N GLU A 467 3.42 12.78 -3.95
CA GLU A 467 2.91 14.14 -4.18
C GLU A 467 3.75 15.23 -3.49
N ALA A 468 4.51 14.91 -2.44
CA ALA A 468 5.39 15.87 -1.79
C ALA A 468 6.62 16.23 -2.66
N GLY A 469 7.10 15.27 -3.44
CA GLY A 469 8.26 15.45 -4.32
C GLY A 469 7.94 15.91 -5.74
N ILE A 470 6.67 16.08 -6.09
CA ILE A 470 6.26 16.46 -7.44
C ILE A 470 5.37 17.71 -7.43
N CYS A 471 5.36 18.43 -8.55
CA CYS A 471 4.45 19.55 -8.76
C CYS A 471 3.29 19.12 -9.66
N ALA A 472 2.06 19.50 -9.30
CA ALA A 472 0.92 19.34 -10.19
C ALA A 472 0.95 20.38 -11.33
N LEU A 473 0.19 20.14 -12.39
CA LEU A 473 0.10 21.05 -13.55
C LEU A 473 -0.33 22.47 -13.19
N ALA A 474 -1.22 22.59 -12.21
CA ALA A 474 -1.73 23.88 -11.74
C ALA A 474 -0.69 24.67 -10.92
N GLU A 475 0.43 24.05 -10.56
CA GLU A 475 1.48 24.64 -9.73
C GLU A 475 2.88 24.29 -10.27
N PRO A 476 3.25 24.76 -11.48
CA PRO A 476 4.50 24.38 -12.12
C PRO A 476 5.73 24.58 -11.23
N GLN A 477 6.71 23.70 -11.44
CA GLN A 477 7.99 23.74 -10.75
C GLN A 477 8.75 25.03 -11.07
N THR A 478 9.31 25.67 -10.05
CA THR A 478 10.22 26.80 -10.19
C THR A 478 11.58 26.38 -10.76
N SER A 479 12.34 27.36 -11.27
CA SER A 479 13.65 27.09 -11.91
C SER A 479 14.70 26.50 -10.97
N ASP A 480 14.58 26.74 -9.66
CA ASP A 480 15.43 26.14 -8.63
C ASP A 480 15.05 24.69 -8.29
N GLY A 481 13.91 24.21 -8.80
CA GLY A 481 13.36 22.90 -8.52
C GLY A 481 12.85 22.68 -7.10
N LYS A 482 12.83 23.70 -6.23
CA LYS A 482 12.51 23.53 -4.81
C LYS A 482 11.09 23.97 -4.42
N THR A 483 10.35 24.56 -5.35
CA THR A 483 9.02 25.11 -5.09
C THR A 483 8.05 24.70 -6.19
N CYS A 484 6.81 24.39 -5.81
CA CYS A 484 5.68 24.30 -6.72
C CYS A 484 4.88 25.60 -6.61
N LYS A 485 4.69 26.29 -7.75
CA LYS A 485 4.14 27.65 -7.76
C LYS A 485 2.87 27.73 -8.61
N ALA A 486 1.73 27.83 -7.94
CA ALA A 486 0.46 28.21 -8.56
C ALA A 486 0.36 29.74 -8.75
N VAL A 487 -0.67 30.17 -9.46
CA VAL A 487 -1.00 31.61 -9.62
C VAL A 487 -1.30 32.27 -8.27
N THR A 488 -1.99 31.56 -7.38
CA THR A 488 -2.50 32.10 -6.11
C THR A 488 -1.66 31.70 -4.90
N ASN A 489 -0.94 30.58 -4.96
CA ASN A 489 -0.22 29.99 -3.82
C ASN A 489 1.12 29.40 -4.26
N SER A 490 2.02 29.17 -3.32
CA SER A 490 3.26 28.42 -3.54
C SER A 490 3.50 27.49 -2.36
N ARG A 491 4.10 26.33 -2.62
CA ARG A 491 4.49 25.39 -1.57
C ARG A 491 5.90 24.85 -1.82
N PRO A 492 6.61 24.42 -0.77
CA PRO A 492 7.85 23.69 -0.95
C PRO A 492 7.62 22.41 -1.78
N ARG A 493 8.66 21.97 -2.49
CA ARG A 493 8.77 20.65 -3.11
C ARG A 493 9.89 19.89 -2.39
N LEU A 494 9.59 18.68 -1.90
CA LEU A 494 10.57 17.83 -1.24
C LEU A 494 11.29 16.99 -2.29
N VAL A 495 12.43 17.47 -2.80
CA VAL A 495 13.18 16.85 -3.91
C VAL A 495 13.58 15.41 -3.56
N SER A 496 13.85 15.12 -2.29
CA SER A 496 14.16 13.75 -1.82
C SER A 496 13.02 12.75 -2.02
N GLN A 497 11.78 13.25 -2.09
CA GLN A 497 10.57 12.45 -2.30
C GLN A 497 10.24 12.22 -3.77
N ASP A 498 11.21 12.49 -4.65
CA ASP A 498 11.07 12.42 -6.08
C ASP A 498 11.98 11.41 -6.79
N ALA A 499 12.50 10.46 -6.03
CA ALA A 499 13.41 9.45 -6.54
C ALA A 499 12.66 8.30 -7.24
N MET A 500 13.35 7.65 -8.17
CA MET A 500 12.81 6.48 -8.88
C MET A 500 13.91 5.51 -9.32
N LEU A 501 13.54 4.24 -9.47
CA LEU A 501 14.34 3.24 -10.14
C LEU A 501 13.98 3.23 -11.63
N ILE A 502 14.96 3.09 -12.51
CA ILE A 502 14.77 2.97 -13.95
C ILE A 502 15.33 1.64 -14.41
N VAL A 503 14.50 0.79 -15.01
CA VAL A 503 15.02 -0.29 -15.84
C VAL A 503 15.27 0.29 -17.22
N GLY A 504 16.55 0.49 -17.53
CA GLY A 504 17.04 1.11 -18.75
C GLY A 504 17.35 0.10 -19.85
N ALA A 505 17.88 0.63 -20.96
CA ALA A 505 18.33 -0.17 -22.11
C ALA A 505 19.35 -1.24 -21.68
N PRO A 506 19.42 -2.36 -22.40
CA PRO A 506 20.39 -3.41 -22.10
C PRO A 506 21.81 -2.99 -22.45
N LYS A 507 22.78 -3.69 -21.85
CA LYS A 507 24.18 -3.60 -22.25
C LYS A 507 24.47 -4.47 -23.48
N ASP A 508 23.79 -5.61 -23.60
CA ASP A 508 23.83 -6.50 -24.75
C ASP A 508 22.48 -6.51 -25.50
N ASP A 509 22.37 -5.63 -26.49
CA ASP A 509 21.21 -5.55 -27.40
C ASP A 509 20.92 -6.88 -28.12
N ALA A 510 21.95 -7.68 -28.43
CA ALA A 510 21.77 -8.93 -29.14
C ALA A 510 21.12 -9.98 -28.23
N TYR A 511 21.51 -10.00 -26.95
CA TYR A 511 20.87 -10.85 -25.94
C TYR A 511 19.38 -10.54 -25.81
N CYS A 512 18.98 -9.28 -25.66
CA CYS A 512 17.56 -8.93 -25.52
C CYS A 512 16.74 -9.14 -26.78
N LYS A 513 17.35 -9.08 -27.97
CA LYS A 513 16.66 -9.47 -29.20
C LYS A 513 16.38 -10.98 -29.25
N ALA A 514 17.30 -11.79 -28.73
CA ALA A 514 17.13 -13.24 -28.66
C ALA A 514 16.24 -13.68 -27.47
N ASN A 515 16.26 -12.91 -26.37
CA ASN A 515 15.54 -13.19 -25.12
C ASN A 515 14.73 -11.93 -24.72
N PRO A 516 13.69 -11.59 -25.49
CA PRO A 516 12.93 -10.37 -25.26
C PRO A 516 12.17 -10.40 -23.94
N THR A 517 11.81 -9.22 -23.44
CA THR A 517 10.88 -9.09 -22.34
C THR A 517 9.58 -9.84 -22.68
N PRO A 518 9.07 -10.70 -21.78
CA PRO A 518 7.84 -11.45 -22.03
C PRO A 518 6.65 -10.54 -22.29
N SER A 519 5.78 -10.93 -23.22
CA SER A 519 4.58 -10.16 -23.58
C SER A 519 3.64 -9.93 -22.39
N ALA A 520 3.64 -10.86 -21.42
CA ALA A 520 2.90 -10.72 -20.16
C ALA A 520 3.37 -9.53 -19.30
N CYS A 521 4.58 -9.00 -19.54
CA CYS A 521 5.20 -7.93 -18.78
C CYS A 521 5.23 -6.57 -19.50
N THR A 522 5.07 -6.56 -20.82
CA THR A 522 5.09 -5.31 -21.59
C THR A 522 3.72 -4.66 -21.65
N GLY A 523 2.64 -5.45 -21.52
CA GLY A 523 1.27 -4.98 -21.71
C GLY A 523 1.01 -4.61 -23.17
N LEU A 524 -0.06 -5.20 -23.74
CA LEU A 524 -0.63 -4.76 -25.01
C LEU A 524 -1.38 -3.44 -24.83
#